data_AF-A0A960XJF9-F1
#
_entry.id   AF-A0A960XJF9-F1
#
_cell.length_a   1.000
_cell.length_b   1.000
_cell.length_c   1.000
_cell.angle_alpha   90.00
_cell.angle_beta   90.00
_cell.angle_gamma   90.00
#
_symmetry.space_group_name_H-M   'P 1'
#
loop_
_entity.id
_entity.type
_entity.pdbx_description
1 polymer ?
#
loop_
_entity_poly.entity_id
_entity_poly.type
_entity_poly.pdbx_seq_one_letter_code
_entity_poly.pdbx_strand_id
1 'polypeptide(L)'
;MHASVSRRSTLGLWILTLGLLGFLPTLSAADAGSGAGDKAKKEEGKIKAYDEVITEKARTQAGLFRVHQIDDKLFYEIVPGVLDRDLLWVTQIAAT
;
A
#
# COMPACT_ATOMS: atom_id res chain seq x y z
N MET A 1 35.64 -43.86 3.19
CA MET A 1 34.42 -43.04 2.99
C MET A 1 33.49 -43.29 4.16
N HIS A 2 33.54 -42.46 5.19
CA HIS A 2 32.57 -42.42 6.29
C HIS A 2 32.38 -40.94 6.66
N ALA A 3 31.15 -40.61 7.02
CA ALA A 3 30.52 -39.31 6.82
C ALA A 3 31.05 -38.15 7.68
N SER A 4 30.88 -36.96 7.10
CA SER A 4 30.85 -35.64 7.72
C SER A 4 29.90 -35.57 8.93
N VAL A 5 30.24 -34.77 9.95
CA VAL A 5 29.41 -33.63 10.41
C VAL A 5 30.05 -32.94 11.64
N SER A 6 30.22 -31.63 11.50
CA SER A 6 30.65 -30.64 12.49
C SER A 6 29.76 -30.60 13.75
N ARG A 7 30.30 -30.13 14.88
CA ARG A 7 29.56 -29.31 15.85
C ARG A 7 30.48 -28.63 16.88
N ARG A 8 30.77 -27.35 16.60
CA ARG A 8 30.79 -26.17 17.49
C ARG A 8 31.20 -26.37 18.96
N SER A 9 32.41 -25.91 19.27
CA SER A 9 33.06 -25.89 20.59
C SER A 9 32.57 -24.73 21.47
N THR A 10 32.05 -25.07 22.67
CA THR A 10 32.26 -24.42 23.99
C THR A 10 32.07 -22.89 24.06
N LEU A 11 30.93 -22.33 24.50
CA LEU A 11 30.41 -22.30 25.88
C LEU A 11 31.53 -22.19 26.94
N GLY A 12 31.76 -20.96 27.40
CA GLY A 12 32.69 -20.64 28.48
C GLY A 12 32.35 -19.31 29.14
N LEU A 13 31.66 -19.42 30.28
CA LEU A 13 31.92 -18.67 31.51
C LEU A 13 31.23 -17.29 31.72
N TRP A 14 30.59 -17.21 32.89
CA TRP A 14 30.10 -16.03 33.64
C TRP A 14 28.61 -15.67 33.57
N ILE A 15 27.81 -16.55 34.19
CA ILE A 15 26.66 -16.14 35.02
C ILE A 15 27.21 -15.58 36.35
N LEU A 16 26.50 -14.62 36.95
CA LEU A 16 26.48 -14.29 38.40
C LEU A 16 27.24 -13.02 38.87
N THR A 17 26.73 -11.83 38.52
CA THR A 17 26.73 -10.68 39.45
C THR A 17 25.33 -10.09 39.51
N LEU A 18 24.53 -10.67 40.40
CA LEU A 18 23.17 -10.31 40.77
C LEU A 18 23.21 -9.23 41.87
N GLY A 19 22.40 -8.18 41.76
CA GLY A 19 21.71 -7.58 42.94
C GLY A 19 22.21 -6.26 43.54
N LEU A 20 21.54 -5.16 43.14
CA LEU A 20 20.70 -4.32 44.02
C LEU A 20 21.34 -3.51 45.18
N LEU A 21 21.44 -2.17 45.05
CA LEU A 21 20.76 -1.16 45.90
C LEU A 21 21.16 0.30 45.54
N GLY A 22 20.18 1.14 45.19
CA GLY A 22 20.12 2.54 45.68
C GLY A 22 20.60 3.71 44.79
N PHE A 23 19.63 4.58 44.43
CA PHE A 23 19.70 6.06 44.47
C PHE A 23 19.87 6.90 43.17
N LEU A 24 18.75 7.05 42.41
CA LEU A 24 18.03 8.30 41.96
C LEU A 24 18.79 9.52 41.30
N PRO A 25 18.09 10.41 40.55
CA PRO A 25 18.23 10.59 39.10
C PRO A 25 18.72 11.99 38.67
N THR A 26 19.25 12.16 37.44
CA THR A 26 19.23 13.45 36.75
C THR A 26 19.54 13.33 35.24
N LEU A 27 18.54 13.75 34.44
CA LEU A 27 18.64 14.54 33.19
C LEU A 27 19.35 13.94 31.95
N SER A 28 18.56 13.50 30.95
CA SER A 28 18.40 14.17 29.63
C SER A 28 18.06 13.19 28.49
N ALA A 29 17.13 13.60 27.63
CA ALA A 29 16.56 12.86 26.50
C ALA A 29 17.13 13.34 25.15
N ALA A 30 17.13 12.44 24.16
CA ALA A 30 17.04 12.63 22.68
C ALA A 30 17.82 11.47 22.01
N ASP A 31 17.18 10.37 21.61
CA ASP A 31 16.43 10.16 20.36
C ASP A 31 17.29 10.35 19.08
N ALA A 32 17.66 9.23 18.48
CA ALA A 32 18.11 9.16 17.08
C ALA A 32 17.62 7.83 16.49
N GLY A 33 16.46 7.90 15.86
CA GLY A 33 15.85 6.81 15.11
C GLY A 33 16.54 6.53 13.76
N SER A 34 16.35 5.29 13.31
CA SER A 34 16.53 4.80 11.94
C SER A 34 15.60 3.59 11.83
N GLY A 35 14.59 3.49 10.98
CA GLY A 35 14.36 4.08 9.68
C GLY A 35 14.18 2.92 8.69
N ALA A 36 12.94 2.63 8.28
CA ALA A 36 12.53 2.13 6.96
C ALA A 36 11.21 1.34 7.03
N GLY A 37 10.25 1.74 6.18
CA GLY A 37 9.12 0.90 5.78
C GLY A 37 7.79 1.24 6.45
N ASP A 38 7.19 2.36 6.06
CA ASP A 38 5.89 2.38 5.35
C ASP A 38 5.47 3.84 5.13
N LYS A 39 5.87 4.39 3.97
CA LYS A 39 5.30 5.64 3.46
C LYS A 39 4.47 5.34 2.22
N ALA A 40 3.54 4.39 2.31
CA ALA A 40 2.37 4.38 1.44
C ALA A 40 1.19 5.02 2.17
N LYS A 41 1.34 6.28 2.60
CA LYS A 41 0.20 7.13 2.90
C LYS A 41 -0.45 7.47 1.56
N LYS A 42 -1.29 6.56 1.10
CA LYS A 42 -2.14 6.73 -0.08
C LYS A 42 -2.87 8.06 0.09
N GLU A 43 -2.57 9.02 -0.78
CA GLU A 43 -3.29 10.30 -0.83
C GLU A 43 -4.69 10.02 -1.39
N GLU A 44 -5.55 9.40 -0.58
CA GLU A 44 -6.92 8.99 -0.93
C GLU A 44 -7.89 10.18 -1.10
N GLY A 45 -7.39 11.42 -1.08
CA GLY A 45 -8.23 12.62 -1.05
C GLY A 45 -7.97 13.64 -2.17
N LYS A 46 -6.96 13.46 -3.02
CA LYS A 46 -6.71 14.41 -4.12
C LYS A 46 -7.34 13.90 -5.41
N ILE A 47 -8.24 14.71 -5.98
CA ILE A 47 -8.75 14.50 -7.33
C ILE A 47 -7.56 14.58 -8.28
N LYS A 48 -7.34 13.51 -9.05
CA LYS A 48 -6.28 13.45 -10.05
C LYS A 48 -6.66 14.28 -11.28
N ALA A 49 -5.66 14.81 -11.97
CA ALA A 49 -5.90 15.47 -13.26
C ALA A 49 -6.40 14.46 -14.30
N TYR A 50 -7.20 14.92 -15.27
CA TYR A 50 -7.80 14.05 -16.28
C TYR A 50 -6.73 13.28 -17.07
N ASP A 51 -5.70 13.97 -17.55
CA ASP A 51 -4.63 13.38 -18.39
C ASP A 51 -3.81 12.31 -17.63
N GLU A 52 -3.80 12.36 -16.30
CA GLU A 52 -3.15 11.33 -15.47
C GLU A 52 -4.00 10.06 -15.35
N VAL A 53 -5.32 10.17 -15.50
CA VAL A 53 -6.26 9.05 -15.42
C VAL A 53 -6.48 8.45 -16.81
N ILE A 54 -6.68 9.29 -17.83
CA ILE A 54 -6.91 8.91 -19.21
C ILE A 54 -5.65 9.22 -20.02
N THR A 55 -4.74 8.26 -20.06
CA THR A 55 -3.49 8.38 -20.82
C THR A 55 -3.73 8.20 -22.33
N GLU A 56 -2.82 8.70 -23.17
CA GLU A 56 -2.88 8.56 -24.64
C GLU A 56 -2.90 7.10 -25.13
N LYS A 57 -2.49 6.15 -24.30
CA LYS A 57 -2.50 4.72 -24.62
C LYS A 57 -3.88 4.08 -24.46
N ALA A 58 -4.86 4.82 -23.92
CA ALA A 58 -6.20 4.31 -23.65
C ALA A 58 -6.93 3.97 -24.95
N ARG A 59 -7.50 2.77 -25.02
CA ARG A 59 -8.44 2.42 -26.09
C ARG A 59 -9.81 2.98 -25.73
N THR A 60 -10.29 3.91 -26.54
CA THR A 60 -11.53 4.64 -26.25
C THR A 60 -12.64 4.20 -27.19
N GLN A 61 -13.79 3.85 -26.62
CA GLN A 61 -15.03 3.58 -27.36
C GLN A 61 -16.04 4.70 -27.08
N ALA A 62 -16.62 5.25 -28.16
CA ALA A 62 -17.67 6.25 -28.06
C ALA A 62 -19.07 5.61 -27.95
N GLY A 63 -19.93 6.21 -27.14
CA GLY A 63 -21.31 5.76 -26.88
C GLY A 63 -22.06 6.74 -25.97
N LEU A 64 -23.04 6.24 -25.21
CA LEU A 64 -23.72 7.03 -24.16
C LEU A 64 -22.72 7.55 -23.11
N PHE A 65 -21.76 6.69 -22.77
CA PHE A 65 -20.55 7.03 -22.05
C PHE A 65 -19.35 6.85 -23.00
N ARG A 66 -18.29 7.63 -22.79
CA ARG A 66 -16.98 7.27 -23.35
C ARG A 66 -16.35 6.26 -22.43
N VAL A 67 -16.01 5.10 -22.98
CA VAL A 67 -15.37 4.03 -22.22
C VAL A 67 -13.91 3.99 -22.61
N HIS A 68 -13.03 4.18 -21.64
CA HIS A 68 -11.59 4.10 -21.82
C HIS A 68 -11.08 2.83 -21.16
N GLN A 69 -10.44 1.97 -21.95
CA GLN A 69 -9.75 0.80 -21.45
C GLN A 69 -8.25 1.07 -21.39
N ILE A 70 -7.67 0.89 -20.22
CA ILE A 70 -6.22 0.98 -19.97
C ILE A 70 -5.82 -0.31 -19.27
N ASP A 71 -5.12 -1.18 -19.99
CA ASP A 71 -4.83 -2.55 -19.56
C ASP A 71 -6.14 -3.27 -19.14
N ASP A 72 -6.23 -3.67 -17.87
CA ASP A 72 -7.40 -4.36 -17.30
C ASP A 72 -8.41 -3.42 -16.62
N LYS A 73 -8.20 -2.09 -16.72
CA LYS A 73 -9.06 -1.09 -16.07
C LYS A 73 -10.00 -0.44 -17.07
N LEU A 74 -11.25 -0.24 -16.63
CA LEU A 74 -12.28 0.48 -17.37
C LEU A 74 -12.60 1.78 -16.66
N PHE A 75 -12.53 2.88 -17.41
CA PHE A 75 -12.93 4.22 -16.97
C PHE A 75 -14.10 4.69 -17.82
N TYR A 76 -15.09 5.32 -17.19
CA TYR A 76 -16.29 5.83 -17.84
C TYR A 76 -16.32 7.35 -17.73
N GLU A 77 -16.31 8.04 -18.88
CA GLU A 77 -16.45 9.49 -18.97
C GLU A 77 -17.88 9.86 -19.37
N ILE A 78 -18.45 10.84 -18.65
CA ILE A 78 -19.71 11.48 -18.98
C ILE A 78 -19.42 12.69 -19.86
N VAL A 79 -19.89 12.65 -21.10
CA VAL A 79 -19.72 13.76 -22.05
C VAL A 79 -20.67 14.91 -21.64
N PRO A 80 -20.24 16.18 -21.72
CA PRO A 80 -21.04 17.32 -21.27
C PRO A 80 -22.45 17.41 -21.87
N GLY A 81 -22.64 16.97 -23.11
CA GLY A 81 -23.97 16.96 -23.76
C GLY A 81 -24.94 15.89 -23.26
N VAL A 82 -24.48 14.98 -22.41
CA VAL A 82 -25.29 13.94 -21.74
C VAL A 82 -25.42 14.22 -20.24
N LEU A 83 -24.59 15.13 -19.72
CA LEU A 83 -24.73 15.69 -18.38
C LEU A 83 -26.11 16.38 -18.27
N ASP A 84 -26.73 16.30 -17.11
CA ASP A 84 -28.08 16.83 -16.83
C ASP A 84 -29.25 16.12 -17.54
N ARG A 85 -29.00 14.94 -18.13
CA ARG A 85 -30.08 14.04 -18.56
C ARG A 85 -30.38 13.02 -17.47
N ASP A 86 -31.67 12.81 -17.21
CA ASP A 86 -32.11 11.77 -16.28
C ASP A 86 -31.81 10.39 -16.86
N LEU A 87 -30.87 9.67 -16.25
CA LEU A 87 -30.49 8.31 -16.61
C LEU A 87 -30.97 7.34 -15.53
N LEU A 88 -31.82 6.39 -15.90
CA LEU A 88 -32.24 5.31 -15.00
C LEU A 88 -31.28 4.13 -15.15
N TRP A 89 -30.64 3.72 -14.05
CA TRP A 89 -29.84 2.51 -14.00
C TRP A 89 -30.73 1.29 -13.74
N VAL A 90 -30.80 0.35 -14.68
CA VAL A 90 -31.59 -0.88 -14.54
C VAL A 90 -30.67 -2.10 -14.63
N THR A 91 -30.71 -2.96 -13.62
CA THR A 91 -30.05 -4.28 -13.64
C THR A 91 -31.10 -5.37 -13.79
N GLN A 92 -30.93 -6.26 -14.75
CA GLN A 92 -31.76 -7.47 -14.87
C GLN A 92 -31.02 -8.64 -14.19
N ILE A 93 -31.71 -9.33 -13.29
CA ILE A 93 -31.22 -10.58 -12.70
C ILE A 93 -32.03 -11.70 -13.36
N ALA A 94 -31.41 -12.44 -14.27
CA ALA A 94 -32.02 -13.64 -14.82
C ALA A 94 -31.84 -14.79 -13.81
N ALA A 95 -32.92 -15.27 -13.24
CA ALA A 95 -32.92 -16.52 -12.49
C ALA A 95 -32.95 -17.68 -13.49
N THR A 96 -31.91 -18.51 -13.49
CA THR A 96 -31.81 -19.75 -14.26
C THR A 96 -32.18 -20.96 -13.41
#